data_AF-A0A932NI31-F1
#
_entry.id   AF-A0A932NI31-F1
#
_cell.length_a   1.000
_cell.length_b   1.000
_cell.length_c   1.000
_cell.angle_alpha   90.00
_cell.angle_beta   90.00
_cell.angle_gamma   90.00
#
_symmetry.space_group_name_H-M   'P 1'
#
loop_
_entity.id
_entity.type
_entity.pdbx_description
1 polymer ?
#
loop_
_entity_poly.entity_id
_entity_poly.type
_entity_poly.pdbx_seq_one_letter_code
_entity_poly.pdbx_strand_id
1 'polypeptide(L)'
;MTPFAAIVGGGGAGLAGATLAHVLTTFAVRLGAEGWLRGPYGPQFVPVALYTGIFYAAIGAAVGRRPQTALGGFLGPLLVIAAPLAVLTRYSGWGMPRGLPSTPQWQLAVLVLYSIGIWGTIAALGAYGSATQRWRGALAAIIGSASAYGVLTLFLRAVPAYANSRWNPTSLIPSPINLMDGLLSGAGLCLALSLDAKLRRNTA
;
A
#
# COMPACT_ATOMS: atom_id res chain seq x y z
N MET A 1 -19.86 -4.85 12.29
CA MET A 1 -18.62 -5.61 12.54
C MET A 1 -18.16 -5.28 13.95
N THR A 2 -17.67 -6.25 14.72
CA THR A 2 -17.06 -5.97 16.04
C THR A 2 -15.59 -5.54 15.84
N PRO A 3 -15.00 -4.78 16.78
CA PRO A 3 -13.57 -4.42 16.70
C PRO A 3 -12.65 -5.63 16.56
N PHE A 4 -12.97 -6.73 17.25
CA PHE A 4 -12.22 -7.98 17.14
C PHE A 4 -12.30 -8.58 15.72
N ALA A 5 -13.50 -8.69 15.15
CA ALA A 5 -13.67 -9.17 13.78
C ALA A 5 -13.02 -8.23 12.75
N ALA A 6 -12.92 -6.93 13.06
CA ALA A 6 -12.22 -5.95 12.24
C ALA A 6 -10.71 -6.18 12.21
N ILE A 7 -10.12 -6.47 13.37
CA ILE A 7 -8.69 -6.78 13.49
C ILE A 7 -8.38 -8.10 12.77
N VAL A 8 -9.14 -9.16 13.05
CA VAL A 8 -8.89 -10.48 12.45
C VAL A 8 -9.13 -10.45 10.94
N GLY A 9 -10.26 -9.90 10.49
CA GLY A 9 -10.59 -9.84 9.07
C GLY A 9 -9.68 -8.88 8.29
N GLY A 10 -9.44 -7.69 8.84
CA GLY A 10 -8.56 -6.70 8.23
C GLY A 10 -7.09 -7.15 8.21
N GLY A 11 -6.59 -7.65 9.34
CA GLY A 11 -5.22 -8.15 9.46
C GLY A 11 -4.99 -9.39 8.61
N GLY A 12 -5.94 -10.32 8.58
CA GLY A 12 -5.88 -11.50 7.69
C GLY A 12 -5.88 -11.13 6.21
N ALA A 13 -6.74 -10.19 5.79
CA ALA A 13 -6.75 -9.70 4.42
C ALA A 13 -5.47 -8.94 4.05
N GLY A 14 -4.93 -8.14 4.96
CA GLY A 14 -3.66 -7.44 4.78
C GLY A 14 -2.48 -8.40 4.65
N LEU A 15 -2.41 -9.45 5.48
CA LEU A 15 -1.40 -10.51 5.41
C LEU A 15 -1.50 -11.30 4.09
N ALA A 16 -2.71 -11.74 3.73
CA ALA A 16 -2.95 -12.45 2.48
C ALA A 16 -2.63 -11.58 1.26
N GLY A 17 -3.02 -10.30 1.32
CA GLY A 17 -2.70 -9.30 0.31
C GLY A 17 -1.21 -9.09 0.13
N ALA A 18 -0.45 -8.92 1.22
CA ALA A 18 1.00 -8.79 1.18
C ALA A 18 1.69 -10.06 0.63
N THR A 19 1.19 -11.24 0.99
CA THR A 19 1.69 -12.52 0.47
C THR A 19 1.46 -12.62 -1.03
N LEU A 20 0.24 -12.36 -1.49
CA LEU A 20 -0.13 -12.42 -2.90
C LEU A 20 0.62 -11.36 -3.71
N ALA A 21 0.71 -10.14 -3.20
CA ALA A 21 1.47 -9.04 -3.79
C ALA A 21 2.94 -9.42 -3.98
N HIS A 22 3.56 -10.03 -2.96
CA HIS A 22 4.93 -10.51 -3.04
C HIS A 22 5.09 -11.56 -4.15
N VAL A 23 4.27 -12.61 -4.13
CA VAL A 23 4.34 -13.71 -5.11
C VAL A 23 4.14 -13.20 -6.54
N LEU A 24 3.10 -12.40 -6.77
CA LEU A 24 2.80 -11.87 -8.11
C LEU A 24 3.89 -10.92 -8.60
N THR A 25 4.42 -10.07 -7.73
CA THR A 25 5.55 -9.19 -8.10
C THR A 25 6.82 -10.01 -8.41
N THR A 26 7.13 -11.05 -7.63
CA THR A 26 8.26 -11.95 -7.92
C THR A 26 8.08 -12.66 -9.27
N PHE A 27 6.88 -13.15 -9.58
CA PHE A 27 6.62 -13.75 -10.89
C PHE A 27 6.74 -12.74 -12.03
N ALA A 28 6.18 -11.54 -11.87
CA ALA A 28 6.28 -10.48 -12.88
C ALA A 28 7.75 -10.12 -13.18
N VAL A 29 8.59 -10.05 -12.14
CA VAL A 29 10.03 -9.82 -12.29
C VAL A 29 10.71 -10.97 -13.04
N ARG A 30 10.45 -12.23 -12.64
CA ARG A 30 11.04 -13.42 -13.29
C ARG A 30 10.62 -13.60 -14.75
N LEU A 31 9.41 -13.19 -15.11
CA LEU A 31 8.89 -13.26 -16.47
C LEU A 31 9.33 -12.07 -17.36
N GLY A 32 10.20 -11.19 -16.86
CA GLY A 32 10.73 -10.08 -17.66
C GLY A 32 9.75 -8.95 -17.90
N ALA A 33 8.64 -8.86 -17.15
CA ALA A 33 7.71 -7.73 -17.22
C ALA A 33 8.39 -6.39 -16.91
N GLU A 34 9.51 -6.44 -16.19
CA GLU A 34 10.39 -5.29 -15.96
C GLU A 34 10.88 -4.64 -17.26
N GLY A 35 11.23 -5.42 -18.29
CA GLY A 35 11.76 -4.89 -19.56
C GLY A 35 10.72 -4.14 -20.38
N TRP A 36 9.46 -4.58 -20.31
CA TRP A 36 8.34 -3.98 -21.05
C TRP A 36 7.86 -2.65 -20.47
N LEU A 37 8.01 -2.45 -19.15
CA LEU A 37 7.45 -1.30 -18.43
C LEU A 37 8.50 -0.30 -17.90
N ARG A 38 9.78 -0.68 -17.79
CA ARG A 38 10.88 0.23 -17.41
C ARG A 38 11.10 1.37 -18.41
N GLY A 39 10.80 1.13 -19.69
CA GLY A 39 11.43 1.89 -20.75
C GLY A 39 12.97 1.86 -20.62
N PRO A 40 13.70 2.69 -21.37
CA PRO A 40 15.16 2.65 -21.35
C PRO A 40 15.81 3.39 -20.17
N TYR A 41 15.02 3.99 -19.27
CA TYR A 41 15.46 5.03 -18.33
C TYR A 41 14.84 4.89 -16.91
N GLY A 42 13.91 3.96 -16.67
CA GLY A 42 13.12 3.94 -15.43
C GLY A 42 13.54 2.90 -14.37
N PRO A 43 13.35 3.19 -13.07
CA PRO A 43 13.54 2.25 -11.96
C PRO A 43 12.31 1.32 -11.78
N GLN A 44 12.38 0.41 -10.82
CA GLN A 44 11.39 -0.66 -10.57
C GLN A 44 10.04 -0.17 -10.00
N PHE A 45 9.34 0.74 -10.67
CA PHE A 45 8.06 1.26 -10.16
C PHE A 45 6.87 0.33 -10.34
N VAL A 46 6.87 -0.47 -11.40
CA VAL A 46 5.79 -1.44 -11.63
C VAL A 46 5.76 -2.53 -10.57
N PRO A 47 6.89 -3.17 -10.20
CA PRO A 47 6.92 -4.08 -9.06
C PRO A 47 6.33 -3.48 -7.79
N VAL A 48 6.67 -2.23 -7.50
CA VAL A 48 6.17 -1.55 -6.29
C VAL A 48 4.71 -1.17 -6.43
N ALA A 49 4.26 -0.63 -7.56
CA ALA A 49 2.86 -0.26 -7.74
C ALA A 49 1.93 -1.47 -7.87
N LEU A 50 2.39 -2.56 -8.49
CA LEU A 50 1.69 -3.83 -8.52
C LEU A 50 1.59 -4.41 -7.11
N TYR A 51 2.70 -4.42 -6.37
CA TYR A 51 2.71 -4.85 -4.98
C TYR A 51 1.71 -4.05 -4.15
N THR A 52 1.84 -2.72 -4.16
CA THR A 52 1.00 -1.79 -3.40
C THR A 52 -0.46 -1.84 -3.84
N GLY A 53 -0.73 -2.02 -5.15
CA GLY A 53 -2.07 -2.18 -5.70
C GLY A 53 -2.75 -3.47 -5.24
N ILE A 54 -2.09 -4.62 -5.36
CA ILE A 54 -2.64 -5.91 -4.88
C ILE A 54 -2.86 -5.86 -3.37
N PHE A 55 -1.90 -5.28 -2.65
CA PHE A 55 -1.96 -5.09 -1.22
C PHE A 55 -3.20 -4.27 -0.79
N TYR A 56 -3.39 -3.07 -1.35
CA TYR A 56 -4.55 -2.24 -1.03
C TYR A 56 -5.86 -2.79 -1.60
N ALA A 57 -5.83 -3.59 -2.67
CA ALA A 57 -7.01 -4.29 -3.16
C ALA A 57 -7.53 -5.30 -2.12
N ALA A 58 -6.63 -6.07 -1.49
CA ALA A 58 -6.99 -7.02 -0.44
C ALA A 58 -7.55 -6.30 0.80
N ILE A 59 -6.92 -5.20 1.23
CA ILE A 59 -7.47 -4.37 2.32
C ILE A 59 -8.82 -3.78 1.92
N GLY A 60 -8.95 -3.25 0.71
CA GLY A 60 -10.20 -2.69 0.18
C GLY A 60 -11.33 -3.72 0.13
N ALA A 61 -11.03 -4.98 -0.19
CA ALA A 61 -12.00 -6.08 -0.15
C ALA A 61 -12.50 -6.34 1.27
N ALA A 62 -11.61 -6.30 2.28
CA ALA A 62 -12.01 -6.47 3.68
C ALA A 62 -12.83 -5.28 4.23
N VAL A 63 -12.46 -4.06 3.83
CA VAL A 63 -13.08 -2.81 4.28
C VAL A 63 -14.50 -2.64 3.75
N GLY A 64 -14.66 -2.69 2.43
CA GLY A 64 -15.95 -2.39 1.80
C GLY A 64 -16.83 -3.61 1.55
N ARG A 65 -16.24 -4.83 1.57
CA ARG A 65 -16.88 -6.08 1.14
C ARG A 65 -17.57 -5.95 -0.22
N ARG A 66 -17.00 -5.11 -1.10
CA ARG A 66 -17.52 -4.76 -2.41
C ARG A 66 -16.37 -4.77 -3.44
N PRO A 67 -16.65 -5.14 -4.70
CA PRO A 67 -15.62 -5.12 -5.73
C PRO A 67 -15.10 -3.69 -6.00
N GLN A 68 -15.93 -2.66 -5.83
CA GLN A 68 -15.50 -1.28 -6.07
C GLN A 68 -14.42 -0.81 -5.10
N THR A 69 -14.45 -1.26 -3.84
CA THR A 69 -13.44 -0.86 -2.84
C THR A 69 -12.12 -1.59 -3.06
N ALA A 70 -12.17 -2.86 -3.46
CA ALA A 70 -10.98 -3.59 -3.91
C ALA A 70 -10.37 -2.95 -5.17
N LEU A 71 -11.22 -2.57 -6.14
CA LEU A 71 -10.77 -1.89 -7.36
C LEU A 71 -10.18 -0.51 -7.05
N GLY A 72 -10.77 0.26 -6.14
CA GLY A 72 -10.21 1.53 -5.67
C GLY A 72 -8.85 1.36 -5.02
N GLY A 73 -8.67 0.33 -4.20
CA GLY A 73 -7.38 -0.04 -3.61
C GLY A 73 -6.34 -0.47 -4.65
N PHE A 74 -6.76 -1.19 -5.69
CA PHE A 74 -5.87 -1.60 -6.78
C PHE A 74 -5.45 -0.43 -7.67
N LEU A 75 -6.41 0.36 -8.12
CA LEU A 75 -6.20 1.42 -9.10
C LEU A 75 -5.53 2.66 -8.50
N GLY A 76 -5.75 2.97 -7.22
CA GLY A 76 -5.16 4.16 -6.57
C GLY A 76 -3.63 4.23 -6.75
N PRO A 77 -2.87 3.23 -6.28
CA PRO A 77 -1.42 3.19 -6.45
C PRO A 77 -0.99 3.12 -7.93
N LEU A 78 -1.73 2.41 -8.77
CA LEU A 78 -1.38 2.30 -10.20
C LEU A 78 -1.53 3.64 -10.94
N LEU A 79 -2.62 4.36 -10.69
CA LEU A 79 -2.91 5.62 -11.38
C LEU A 79 -2.14 6.82 -10.80
N VAL A 80 -1.84 6.82 -9.51
CA VAL A 80 -1.18 7.95 -8.84
C VAL A 80 0.34 7.78 -8.79
N ILE A 81 0.84 6.55 -8.73
CA ILE A 81 2.28 6.27 -8.66
C ILE A 81 2.80 5.77 -9.99
N ALA A 82 2.28 4.63 -10.47
CA ALA A 82 2.86 3.95 -11.64
C ALA A 82 2.72 4.77 -12.92
N ALA A 83 1.51 5.25 -13.23
CA ALA A 83 1.25 5.97 -14.48
C ALA A 83 2.06 7.28 -14.60
N PRO A 84 2.09 8.18 -13.61
CA PRO A 84 2.85 9.42 -13.72
C PRO A 84 4.36 9.16 -13.81
N LEU A 85 4.89 8.23 -13.01
CA LEU A 85 6.31 7.89 -13.03
C LEU A 85 6.71 7.20 -14.34
N ALA A 86 5.85 6.35 -14.90
CA ALA A 86 6.06 5.76 -16.23
C ALA A 86 6.08 6.83 -17.32
N VAL A 87 5.19 7.82 -17.27
CA VAL A 87 5.17 8.93 -18.22
C VAL A 87 6.45 9.78 -18.12
N LEU A 88 6.83 10.17 -16.90
CA LEU A 88 8.02 10.99 -16.66
C LEU A 88 9.34 10.28 -17.04
N THR A 89 9.42 8.95 -16.87
CA THR A 89 10.63 8.19 -17.25
C THR A 89 10.67 7.84 -18.73
N ARG A 90 9.53 7.56 -19.36
CA ARG A 90 9.49 7.05 -20.74
C ARG A 90 9.70 8.13 -21.80
N TYR A 91 9.18 9.34 -21.58
CA TYR A 91 9.18 10.38 -22.61
C TYR A 91 10.29 11.42 -22.46
N SER A 92 10.70 11.74 -21.24
CA SER A 92 11.64 12.84 -21.01
C SER A 92 12.99 12.42 -20.42
N GLY A 93 13.19 11.14 -20.07
CA GLY A 93 14.39 10.68 -19.34
C GLY A 93 14.63 11.49 -18.05
N TRP A 94 13.59 12.16 -17.56
CA TRP A 94 13.71 13.23 -16.60
C TRP A 94 14.02 12.63 -15.25
N GLY A 95 15.13 13.08 -14.65
CA GLY A 95 15.52 12.63 -13.33
C GLY A 95 16.18 11.26 -13.25
N MET A 96 16.21 10.48 -14.35
CA MET A 96 16.99 9.24 -14.48
C MET A 96 17.69 9.12 -15.84
N PRO A 97 18.83 9.80 -16.01
CA PRO A 97 19.64 9.64 -17.21
C PRO A 97 20.27 8.24 -17.26
N ARG A 98 20.43 7.67 -18.47
CA ARG A 98 21.08 6.35 -18.65
C ARG A 98 22.49 6.36 -18.06
N GLY A 99 22.78 5.38 -17.21
CA GLY A 99 24.11 5.19 -16.62
C GLY A 99 24.51 6.21 -15.56
N LEU A 100 23.61 7.13 -15.18
CA LEU A 100 23.85 8.13 -14.15
C LEU A 100 22.91 7.93 -12.95
N PRO A 101 23.30 8.35 -11.75
CA PRO A 101 22.42 8.33 -10.59
C PRO A 101 21.20 9.25 -10.79
N SER A 102 20.13 8.94 -10.07
CA SER A 102 18.91 9.76 -10.08
C SER A 102 19.16 11.18 -9.58
N THR A 103 18.47 12.17 -10.15
CA THR A 103 18.57 13.56 -9.68
C THR A 103 17.77 13.81 -8.40
N PRO A 104 18.08 14.86 -7.61
CA PRO A 104 17.28 15.22 -6.43
C PRO A 104 15.81 15.53 -6.75
N GLN A 105 15.53 16.16 -7.89
CA GLN A 105 14.17 16.46 -8.34
C GLN A 105 13.36 15.18 -8.58
N TRP A 106 14.03 14.13 -9.07
CA TRP A 106 13.43 12.81 -9.24
C TRP A 106 13.02 12.18 -7.92
N GLN A 107 13.94 12.19 -6.96
CA GLN A 107 13.71 11.63 -5.63
C GLN A 107 12.55 12.35 -4.94
N LEU A 108 12.47 13.68 -5.09
CA LEU A 108 11.35 14.47 -4.58
C LEU A 108 10.02 14.10 -5.28
N ALA A 109 10.02 13.96 -6.61
CA ALA A 109 8.81 13.56 -7.34
C ALA A 109 8.32 12.18 -6.92
N VAL A 110 9.22 11.21 -6.77
CA VAL A 110 8.91 9.87 -6.25
C VAL A 110 8.33 9.98 -4.83
N LEU A 111 8.99 10.71 -3.93
CA LEU A 111 8.52 10.88 -2.54
C LEU A 111 7.09 11.47 -2.48
N VAL A 112 6.83 12.52 -3.26
CA VAL A 112 5.53 13.19 -3.31
C VAL A 112 4.45 12.27 -3.87
N LEU A 113 4.70 11.63 -5.03
CA LEU A 113 3.73 10.73 -5.66
C LEU A 113 3.43 9.51 -4.80
N TYR A 114 4.44 8.93 -4.14
CA TYR A 114 4.23 7.83 -3.20
C TYR A 114 3.42 8.27 -1.99
N SER A 115 3.74 9.43 -1.40
CA SER A 115 3.01 9.94 -0.24
C SER A 115 1.54 10.20 -0.59
N ILE A 116 1.29 10.89 -1.71
CA ILE A 116 -0.08 11.17 -2.18
C ILE A 116 -0.81 9.87 -2.55
N GLY A 117 -0.14 8.97 -3.27
CA GLY A 117 -0.72 7.70 -3.71
C GLY A 117 -1.11 6.81 -2.54
N ILE A 118 -0.23 6.64 -1.55
CA ILE A 118 -0.47 5.81 -0.37
C ILE A 118 -1.57 6.43 0.51
N TRP A 119 -1.37 7.66 0.97
CA TRP A 119 -2.31 8.29 1.90
C TRP A 119 -3.65 8.62 1.24
N GLY A 120 -3.64 8.99 -0.04
CA GLY A 120 -4.84 9.17 -0.84
C GLY A 120 -5.62 7.87 -1.03
N THR A 121 -4.94 6.75 -1.28
CA THR A 121 -5.59 5.42 -1.38
C THR A 121 -6.18 5.02 -0.04
N ILE A 122 -5.44 5.17 1.07
CA ILE A 122 -5.94 4.89 2.42
C ILE A 122 -7.19 5.74 2.73
N ALA A 123 -7.13 7.04 2.44
CA ALA A 123 -8.25 7.95 2.65
C ALA A 123 -9.48 7.56 1.81
N ALA A 124 -9.27 7.21 0.53
CA ALA A 124 -10.32 6.75 -0.36
C ALA A 124 -10.95 5.44 0.12
N LEU A 125 -10.14 4.45 0.52
CA LEU A 125 -10.62 3.20 1.12
C LEU A 125 -11.46 3.47 2.37
N GLY A 126 -11.01 4.37 3.25
CA GLY A 126 -11.76 4.81 4.41
C GLY A 126 -13.08 5.48 4.07
N ALA A 127 -13.09 6.37 3.07
CA ALA A 127 -14.30 7.04 2.59
C ALA A 127 -15.31 6.04 2.00
N TYR A 128 -14.84 5.05 1.24
CA TYR A 128 -15.70 4.01 0.66
C TYR A 128 -16.18 2.98 1.68
N GLY A 129 -15.36 2.68 2.69
CA GLY A 129 -15.69 1.75 3.77
C GLY A 129 -16.55 2.35 4.89
N SER A 130 -16.71 3.67 4.91
CA SER A 130 -17.46 4.37 5.95
C SER A 130 -18.94 3.99 5.92
N ALA A 131 -19.46 3.56 7.07
CA ALA A 131 -20.90 3.40 7.29
C ALA A 131 -21.60 4.71 7.70
N THR A 132 -20.83 5.79 7.93
CA THR A 132 -21.32 7.07 8.46
C THR A 132 -21.12 8.18 7.42
N GLN A 133 -20.13 9.03 7.61
CA GLN A 133 -19.76 10.14 6.73
C GLN A 133 -18.44 9.80 6.02
N ARG A 134 -18.34 10.11 4.73
CA ARG A 134 -17.16 9.78 3.91
C ARG A 134 -15.87 10.40 4.45
N TRP A 135 -15.91 11.68 4.82
CA TRP A 135 -14.73 12.39 5.34
C TRP A 135 -14.24 11.83 6.69
N ARG A 136 -15.17 11.37 7.56
CA ARG A 136 -14.81 10.72 8.84
C ARG A 136 -14.17 9.37 8.62
N GLY A 137 -14.70 8.57 7.70
CA GLY A 137 -14.09 7.30 7.33
C GLY A 137 -12.68 7.48 6.76
N ALA A 138 -12.46 8.50 5.93
CA ALA A 138 -11.14 8.86 5.44
C ALA A 138 -10.17 9.18 6.60
N LEU A 139 -10.59 10.04 7.54
CA LEU A 139 -9.77 10.36 8.72
C LEU A 139 -9.49 9.15 9.60
N ALA A 140 -10.51 8.32 9.86
CA ALA A 140 -10.36 7.10 10.65
C ALA A 140 -9.37 6.13 9.99
N ALA A 141 -9.43 5.94 8.67
CA ALA A 141 -8.49 5.10 7.94
C ALA A 141 -7.05 5.65 7.99
N ILE A 142 -6.86 6.97 7.86
CA ILE A 142 -5.56 7.62 8.01
C ILE A 142 -5.01 7.39 9.42
N ILE A 143 -5.81 7.66 10.46
CA ILE A 143 -5.39 7.46 11.86
C ILE A 143 -5.04 5.99 12.11
N GLY A 144 -5.90 5.07 11.70
CA GLY A 144 -5.67 3.63 11.88
C GLY A 144 -4.39 3.15 11.18
N SER A 145 -4.13 3.63 9.96
CA SER A 145 -2.91 3.29 9.21
C SER A 145 -1.67 3.96 9.81
N ALA A 146 -1.76 5.21 10.25
CA ALA A 146 -0.67 5.91 10.93
C ALA A 146 -0.29 5.22 12.25
N SER A 147 -1.29 4.78 13.04
CA SER A 147 -1.06 3.98 14.24
C SER A 147 -0.40 2.64 13.92
N ALA A 148 -0.84 1.95 12.86
CA ALA A 148 -0.21 0.71 12.39
C ALA A 148 1.27 0.92 12.01
N TYR A 149 1.58 1.96 11.23
CA TYR A 149 2.97 2.31 10.91
C TYR A 149 3.78 2.73 12.14
N GLY A 150 3.16 3.39 13.12
CA GLY A 150 3.78 3.69 14.41
C GLY A 150 4.17 2.42 15.16
N VAL A 151 3.25 1.44 15.26
CA VAL A 151 3.51 0.14 15.89
C VAL A 151 4.63 -0.60 15.14
N LEU A 152 4.57 -0.64 13.80
CA LEU A 152 5.62 -1.25 12.98
C LEU A 152 6.98 -0.60 13.23
N THR A 153 7.03 0.74 13.28
CA THR A 153 8.26 1.50 13.54
C THR A 153 8.83 1.19 14.92
N LEU A 154 7.99 1.12 15.95
CA LEU A 154 8.41 0.75 17.31
C LEU A 154 8.97 -0.68 17.35
N PHE A 155 8.30 -1.62 16.67
CA PHE A 155 8.78 -3.00 16.56
C PHE A 155 10.15 -3.07 15.88
N LEU A 156 10.32 -2.39 14.74
CA LEU A 156 11.59 -2.38 14.00
C LEU A 156 12.73 -1.73 14.79
N ARG A 157 12.43 -0.76 15.65
CA ARG A 157 13.41 -0.19 16.61
C ARG A 157 13.75 -1.18 17.73
N ALA A 158 12.77 -1.92 18.23
CA ALA A 158 12.97 -2.91 19.29
C ALA A 158 13.72 -4.16 18.80
N VAL A 159 13.56 -4.52 17.51
CA VAL A 159 14.21 -5.69 16.91
C VAL A 159 14.90 -5.31 15.58
N PRO A 160 16.07 -4.64 15.63
CA PRO A 160 16.76 -4.11 14.44
C PRO A 160 17.16 -5.17 13.42
N ALA A 161 17.31 -6.43 13.85
CA ALA A 161 17.58 -7.55 12.95
C ALA A 161 16.52 -7.69 11.85
N TYR A 162 15.25 -7.38 12.16
CA TYR A 162 14.20 -7.36 11.15
C TYR A 162 14.34 -6.15 10.21
N ALA A 163 14.68 -4.95 10.70
CA ALA A 163 14.83 -3.76 9.86
C ALA A 163 15.87 -3.92 8.73
N ASN A 164 16.86 -4.79 8.94
CA ASN A 164 17.90 -5.10 7.94
C ASN A 164 17.50 -6.20 6.95
N SER A 165 16.35 -6.86 7.14
CA SER A 165 15.83 -7.85 6.20
C SER A 165 15.32 -7.15 4.94
N ARG A 166 16.11 -7.25 3.87
CA ARG A 166 15.79 -6.61 2.59
C ARG A 166 14.59 -7.29 1.95
N TRP A 167 13.67 -6.49 1.41
CA TRP A 167 12.73 -6.98 0.42
C TRP A 167 13.53 -7.58 -0.75
N ASN A 168 13.34 -8.88 -1.01
CA ASN A 168 14.06 -9.60 -2.04
C ASN A 168 13.08 -10.14 -3.09
N PRO A 169 12.86 -9.41 -4.20
CA PRO A 169 11.96 -9.86 -5.28
C PRO A 169 12.47 -11.09 -6.03
N THR A 170 13.67 -11.61 -5.72
CA THR A 170 14.16 -12.88 -6.30
C THR A 170 13.62 -14.13 -5.59
N SER A 171 13.16 -14.00 -4.34
CA SER A 171 12.61 -15.12 -3.56
C SER A 171 11.08 -15.14 -3.63
N LEU A 172 10.48 -16.32 -3.72
CA LEU A 172 9.03 -16.50 -3.56
C LEU A 172 8.57 -16.41 -2.09
N ILE A 173 9.52 -16.46 -1.15
CA ILE A 173 9.25 -16.35 0.28
C ILE A 173 9.11 -14.85 0.61
N PRO A 174 7.94 -14.38 1.09
CA PRO A 174 7.75 -12.98 1.47
C PRO A 174 8.64 -12.59 2.64
N SER A 175 9.11 -11.33 2.65
CA SER A 175 9.80 -10.80 3.83
C SER A 175 8.86 -10.76 5.04
N PRO A 176 9.29 -11.21 6.22
CA PRO A 176 8.50 -11.10 7.44
C PRO A 176 8.04 -9.67 7.74
N ILE A 177 8.84 -8.65 7.39
CA ILE A 177 8.44 -7.25 7.57
C ILE A 177 7.25 -6.91 6.69
N ASN A 178 7.25 -7.35 5.43
CA ASN A 178 6.18 -7.06 4.49
C ASN A 178 4.86 -7.71 4.92
N LEU A 179 4.93 -8.93 5.47
CA LEU A 179 3.78 -9.61 6.05
C LEU A 179 3.24 -8.88 7.28
N MET A 180 4.14 -8.42 8.14
CA MET A 180 3.79 -7.67 9.35
C MET A 180 3.23 -6.28 9.02
N ASP A 181 3.81 -5.57 8.06
CA ASP A 181 3.26 -4.32 7.51
C ASP A 181 1.84 -4.56 6.99
N GLY A 182 1.66 -5.62 6.20
CA GLY A 182 0.35 -5.94 5.66
C GLY A 182 -0.69 -6.24 6.74
N LEU A 183 -0.33 -7.07 7.72
CA LEU A 183 -1.18 -7.40 8.86
C LEU A 183 -1.55 -6.15 9.66
N LEU A 184 -0.57 -5.32 10.03
CA LEU A 184 -0.78 -4.15 10.87
C LEU A 184 -1.62 -3.10 10.14
N SER A 185 -1.31 -2.82 8.88
CA SER A 185 -2.05 -1.87 8.05
C SER A 185 -3.52 -2.29 7.87
N GLY A 186 -3.77 -3.56 7.55
CA GLY A 186 -5.12 -4.08 7.41
C GLY A 186 -5.90 -4.06 8.74
N ALA A 187 -5.26 -4.46 9.83
CA ALA A 187 -5.87 -4.46 11.16
C ALA A 187 -6.18 -3.03 11.66
N GLY A 188 -5.21 -2.11 11.56
CA GLY A 188 -5.33 -0.73 12.01
C GLY A 188 -6.43 0.03 11.28
N LEU A 189 -6.45 -0.06 9.95
CA LEU A 189 -7.46 0.60 9.12
C LEU A 189 -8.87 0.06 9.44
N CYS A 190 -9.06 -1.26 9.44
CA CYS A 190 -10.37 -1.86 9.70
C CYS A 190 -10.85 -1.60 11.14
N LEU A 191 -9.95 -1.65 12.12
CA LEU A 191 -10.24 -1.34 13.52
C LEU A 191 -10.73 0.10 13.66
N ALA A 192 -10.02 1.07 13.09
CA ALA A 192 -10.38 2.48 13.20
C ALA A 192 -11.76 2.77 12.57
N LEU A 193 -12.06 2.19 11.40
CA LEU A 193 -13.39 2.28 10.80
C LEU A 193 -14.48 1.62 11.67
N SER A 194 -14.17 0.48 12.29
CA SER A 194 -15.10 -0.19 13.20
C SER A 194 -15.37 0.65 14.46
N LEU A 195 -14.36 1.36 14.98
CA LEU A 195 -14.50 2.23 16.14
C LEU A 195 -15.30 3.50 15.80
N ASP A 196 -15.05 4.14 14.66
CA ASP A 196 -15.85 5.29 14.21
C ASP A 196 -17.35 4.93 14.10
N ALA A 197 -17.64 3.79 13.48
CA ALA A 197 -19.01 3.30 13.36
C ALA A 197 -19.65 2.99 14.72
N LYS A 198 -18.89 2.45 15.68
CA LYS A 198 -19.39 2.15 17.03
C LYS A 198 -19.66 3.43 17.82
N LEU A 199 -18.72 4.39 17.81
CA LEU A 199 -18.87 5.66 18.51
C LEU A 199 -20.13 6.39 18.03
N ARG A 200 -20.40 6.38 16.72
CA ARG A 200 -21.58 7.07 16.19
C ARG A 200 -22.91 6.46 16.65
N ARG A 201 -23.00 5.13 16.75
CA ARG A 201 -24.21 4.45 17.24
C ARG A 201 -24.53 4.79 18.69
N ASN A 202 -23.51 5.10 19.49
CA ASN A 202 -23.69 5.45 20.89
C ASN A 202 -24.05 6.94 21.10
N THR A 203 -23.88 7.79 20.09
CA THR A 203 -24.18 9.24 20.13
C THR A 203 -25.44 9.63 19.36
N ALA A 204 -26.15 8.67 18.79
CA ALA A 204 -27.36 8.85 17.99
C ALA A 204 -28.54 8.27 18.76
#